data_AF-A0A524NHF2-F1
#
_entry.id   AF-A0A524NHF2-F1
#
_cell.length_a   1.000
_cell.length_b   1.000
_cell.length_c   1.000
_cell.angle_alpha   90.00
_cell.angle_beta   90.00
_cell.angle_gamma   90.00
#
_symmetry.space_group_name_H-M   'P 1'
#
loop_
_entity.id
_entity.type
_entity.pdbx_description
1 polymer ?
#
loop_
_entity_poly.entity_id
_entity_poly.type
_entity_poly.pdbx_seq_one_letter_code
_entity_poly.pdbx_strand_id
1 'polypeptide(L)'
;MHPNAYLKNIRNVQCGLLARTKILVLLETQGFNASKIAKESDLSYGVVTYHLKLLKNEGTVERKGNKRYVWLATGLGQKRLG
;
A
#
# COMPACT_ATOMS: atom_id res chain seq x y z
N MET A 1 -14.00 0.74 -2.59
CA MET A 1 -13.22 0.43 -1.37
C MET A 1 -12.40 -0.83 -1.63
N HIS A 2 -11.09 -0.83 -1.39
CA HIS A 2 -10.21 -1.93 -1.78
C HIS A 2 -10.13 -3.01 -0.66
N PRO A 3 -10.29 -4.31 -0.95
CA PRO A 3 -10.26 -5.37 0.09
C PRO A 3 -8.91 -5.41 0.83
N ASN A 4 -7.80 -5.42 0.10
CA ASN A 4 -6.46 -5.43 0.73
C ASN A 4 -6.07 -4.13 1.47
N ALA A 5 -6.95 -3.12 1.53
CA ALA A 5 -6.75 -1.96 2.38
C ALA A 5 -7.13 -2.23 3.85
N TYR A 6 -7.81 -3.32 4.15
CA TYR A 6 -8.09 -3.72 5.53
C TYR A 6 -6.89 -4.47 6.11
N LEU A 7 -6.50 -4.11 7.33
CA LEU A 7 -5.42 -4.78 8.06
C LEU A 7 -6.00 -5.51 9.26
N LYS A 8 -5.42 -6.65 9.63
CA LYS A 8 -5.99 -7.55 10.65
C LYS A 8 -5.78 -7.02 12.07
N ASN A 9 -4.64 -6.38 12.31
CA ASN A 9 -4.17 -6.06 13.66
C ASN A 9 -4.30 -4.57 14.03
N ILE A 10 -5.04 -3.77 13.26
CA ILE A 10 -5.28 -2.35 13.58
C ILE A 10 -6.74 -1.96 13.38
N ARG A 11 -7.17 -0.89 14.05
CA ARG A 11 -8.47 -0.28 13.78
C ARG A 11 -8.51 0.28 12.36
N ASN A 12 -9.44 -0.20 11.55
CA ASN A 12 -9.62 0.21 10.16
C ASN A 12 -10.47 1.49 10.07
N VAL A 13 -9.90 2.62 10.50
CA VAL A 13 -10.56 3.94 10.40
C VAL A 13 -10.58 4.46 8.95
N GLN A 14 -11.58 5.29 8.64
CA GLN A 14 -11.86 5.76 7.27
C GLN A 14 -10.67 6.42 6.59
N CYS A 15 -9.97 7.35 7.26
CA CYS A 15 -8.82 8.03 6.65
C CYS A 15 -7.70 7.05 6.27
N GLY A 16 -7.43 6.05 7.13
CA GLY A 16 -6.42 5.04 6.84
C GLY A 16 -6.84 4.10 5.72
N LEU A 17 -8.13 3.77 5.64
CA LEU A 17 -8.72 2.96 4.58
C LEU A 17 -8.63 3.64 3.21
N LEU A 18 -8.93 4.95 3.16
CA LEU A 18 -8.78 5.75 1.95
C LEU A 18 -7.32 5.86 1.51
N ALA A 19 -6.41 6.14 2.44
CA ALA A 19 -4.99 6.25 2.12
C ALA A 19 -4.43 4.94 1.55
N ARG A 20 -4.71 3.80 2.19
CA ARG A 20 -4.26 2.48 1.70
C ARG A 20 -4.92 2.11 0.37
N THR A 21 -6.20 2.44 0.18
CA THR A 21 -6.89 2.23 -1.10
C THR A 21 -6.19 3.00 -2.23
N LYS A 22 -5.91 4.28 -2.06
CA LYS A 22 -5.21 5.09 -3.08
C LYS A 22 -3.83 4.52 -3.41
N ILE A 23 -3.07 4.09 -2.40
CA ILE A 23 -1.75 3.48 -2.58
C ILE A 23 -1.86 2.17 -3.38
N LEU A 24 -2.79 1.30 -3.02
CA LEU A 24 -2.94 -0.01 -3.67
C LEU A 24 -3.37 0.12 -5.13
N VAL A 25 -4.34 0.98 -5.45
CA VAL A 25 -4.77 1.23 -6.83
C VAL A 25 -3.60 1.63 -7.72
N LEU A 26 -2.68 2.46 -7.22
CA LEU A 26 -1.46 2.80 -7.98
C LEU A 26 -0.56 1.58 -8.16
N LEU A 27 -0.32 0.81 -7.10
CA LEU A 27 0.60 -0.32 -7.11
C LEU A 27 0.09 -1.54 -7.88
N GLU A 28 -1.22 -1.65 -8.10
CA GLU A 28 -1.84 -2.65 -8.98
C GLU A 28 -1.53 -2.39 -10.46
N THR A 29 -1.27 -1.12 -10.83
CA THR A 29 -0.92 -0.79 -12.22
C THR A 29 0.55 -1.08 -12.51
N GLN A 30 1.46 -0.64 -11.63
CA GLN A 30 2.90 -0.85 -11.75
C GLN A 30 3.63 -0.47 -10.45
N GLY A 31 4.94 -0.75 -10.41
CA GLY A 31 5.77 -0.38 -9.28
C GLY A 31 6.15 1.10 -9.25
N PHE A 32 6.08 1.71 -8.06
CA PHE A 32 6.45 3.10 -7.85
C PHE A 32 7.33 3.28 -6.62
N ASN A 33 8.20 4.29 -6.63
CA ASN A 33 8.87 4.73 -5.40
C ASN A 33 7.89 5.54 -4.52
N ALA A 34 8.20 5.67 -3.22
CA ALA A 34 7.31 6.33 -2.27
C ALA A 34 7.03 7.81 -2.60
N SER A 35 7.99 8.52 -3.20
CA SER A 35 7.78 9.92 -3.61
C SER A 35 6.80 10.05 -4.76
N LYS A 36 6.85 9.15 -5.74
CA LYS A 36 5.90 9.11 -6.84
C LYS A 36 4.50 8.74 -6.35
N ILE A 37 4.40 7.75 -5.45
CA ILE A 37 3.11 7.40 -4.80
C ILE A 37 2.52 8.60 -4.07
N ALA A 38 3.32 9.33 -3.28
CA ALA A 38 2.85 10.54 -2.58
C ALA A 38 2.27 11.58 -3.54
N LYS A 39 2.97 11.85 -4.63
CA LYS A 39 2.51 12.78 -5.67
C LYS A 39 1.20 12.31 -6.33
N GLU A 40 1.14 11.07 -6.81
CA GLU A 40 -0.01 10.57 -7.58
C GLU A 40 -1.25 10.30 -6.71
N SER A 41 -1.07 10.03 -5.42
CA SER A 41 -2.18 9.79 -4.48
C SER A 41 -2.68 11.04 -3.78
N ASP A 42 -2.02 12.18 -3.97
CA ASP A 42 -2.27 13.41 -3.20
C ASP A 42 -2.22 13.14 -1.68
N LEU A 43 -1.15 12.48 -1.25
CA LEU A 43 -0.88 12.15 0.15
C LEU A 43 0.52 12.63 0.53
N SER A 44 0.72 12.96 1.81
CA SER A 44 2.06 13.29 2.27
C SER A 44 2.98 12.05 2.24
N TYR A 45 4.26 12.29 2.01
CA TYR A 45 5.27 11.22 2.01
C TYR A 45 5.28 10.40 3.31
N GLY A 46 5.06 11.06 4.46
CA GLY A 46 4.95 10.39 5.76
C GLY A 46 3.77 9.42 5.82
N VAL A 47 2.58 9.84 5.35
CA VAL A 47 1.39 8.99 5.27
C VAL A 47 1.62 7.79 4.36
N VAL A 48 2.23 8.01 3.20
CA VAL A 48 2.54 6.95 2.23
C VAL A 48 3.51 5.94 2.83
N THR A 49 4.64 6.38 3.37
CA THR A 49 5.64 5.45 3.94
C THR A 49 5.12 4.69 5.15
N TYR A 50 4.31 5.33 6.00
CA TYR A 50 3.62 4.66 7.11
C TYR A 50 2.73 3.52 6.60
N HIS A 51 1.85 3.81 5.63
CA HIS A 51 0.92 2.82 5.12
C HIS A 51 1.58 1.72 4.28
N LEU A 52 2.65 2.01 3.55
CA LEU A 52 3.43 1.00 2.84
C LEU A 52 4.06 -0.01 3.80
N LYS A 53 4.58 0.43 4.95
CA LYS A 53 5.11 -0.48 5.98
C LYS A 53 4.02 -1.40 6.53
N LEU A 54 2.84 -0.84 6.81
CA LEU A 54 1.70 -1.62 7.28
C LEU A 54 1.24 -2.67 6.26
N LEU A 55 1.08 -2.25 4.99
CA LEU A 55 0.70 -3.14 3.90
C LEU A 55 1.76 -4.22 3.63
N LYS A 56 3.04 -3.89 3.81
CA LYS A 56 4.15 -4.85 3.72
C LYS A 56 4.08 -5.90 4.83
N ASN A 57 3.77 -5.48 6.05
CA ASN A 57 3.64 -6.40 7.17
C ASN A 57 2.46 -7.37 6.99
N GLU A 58 1.40 -6.96 6.27
CA GLU A 58 0.32 -7.87 5.84
C GLU A 58 0.69 -8.72 4.61
N GLY A 59 1.85 -8.49 3.99
CA GLY A 59 2.28 -9.19 2.78
C GLY A 59 1.61 -8.72 1.48
N THR A 60 0.79 -7.67 1.52
CA THR A 60 0.07 -7.14 0.35
C THR A 60 0.98 -6.42 -0.64
N VAL A 61 2.04 -5.79 -0.14
CA VAL A 61 3.04 -5.09 -0.96
C VAL A 61 4.45 -5.51 -0.58
N GLU A 62 5.38 -5.38 -1.51
CA GLU A 62 6.79 -5.63 -1.27
C GLU A 62 7.66 -4.46 -1.77
N ARG A 63 8.89 -4.41 -1.27
CA ARG A 63 9.89 -3.42 -1.68
C ARG A 63 11.01 -4.15 -2.42
N LYS A 64 11.26 -3.81 -3.68
CA LYS A 64 12.31 -4.42 -4.51
C LYS A 64 13.37 -3.39 -4.94
N GLY A 65 14.63 -3.85 -5.01
CA GLY A 65 15.80 -3.03 -5.37
C GLY A 65 16.56 -2.45 -4.16
N ASN A 66 17.81 -2.03 -4.39
CA ASN A 66 18.68 -1.46 -3.36
C ASN A 66 18.61 0.07 -3.31
N LYS A 67 19.35 0.77 -4.20
CA LYS A 67 19.48 2.25 -4.16
C LYS A 67 18.27 3.00 -4.72
N ARG A 68 17.58 2.43 -5.70
CA ARG A 68 16.35 2.99 -6.33
C ARG A 68 15.21 2.00 -6.18
N TYR A 69 14.85 1.70 -4.93
CA TYR A 69 13.82 0.70 -4.67
C TYR A 69 12.43 1.20 -5.10
N VAL A 70 11.60 0.26 -5.53
CA VAL A 70 10.19 0.47 -5.83
C VAL A 70 9.33 -0.38 -4.92
N TRP A 71 8.10 0.05 -4.71
CA TRP A 71 7.04 -0.71 -4.07
C TRP A 71 6.19 -1.37 -5.15
N LEU A 72 5.74 -2.59 -4.89
CA LEU A 72 4.96 -3.42 -5.82
C LEU A 72 3.83 -4.12 -5.05
N ALA A 73 2.68 -4.32 -5.69
CA ALA A 73 1.69 -5.26 -5.19
C ALA A 73 2.19 -6.71 -5.34
N THR A 74 2.02 -7.53 -4.32
CA THR A 74 2.49 -8.94 -4.34
C THR A 74 1.49 -9.89 -5.01
N GLY A 75 0.22 -9.48 -5.15
CA GLY A 75 -0.89 -10.35 -5.51
C GLY A 75 -1.32 -11.30 -4.38
N LEU A 76 -0.59 -11.37 -3.27
CA LEU A 76 -0.85 -12.21 -2.10
C LEU A 76 -1.78 -11.53 -1.07
N GLY A 77 -2.62 -10.59 -1.51
CA GLY A 77 -3.53 -9.86 -0.64
C GLY A 77 -4.46 -10.77 0.15
N GLN A 78 -5.45 -10.21 0.83
CA GLN A 78 -6.43 -10.98 1.60
C GLN A 78 -7.07 -12.06 0.72
N LYS A 79 -6.54 -13.29 0.78
CA LYS A 79 -7.21 -14.45 0.20
C LYS A 79 -8.54 -14.54 0.90
N ARG A 80 -9.62 -14.34 0.13
CA ARG A 80 -10.92 -14.84 0.53
C ARG A 80 -10.73 -16.36 0.64
N LEU A 81 -10.78 -16.88 1.87
CA LEU A 81 -11.16 -18.28 2.04
C LEU A 81 -12.56 -18.35 1.45
N GLY A 82 -12.65 -18.90 0.25
CA GLY A 82 -13.92 -19.22 -0.41
C GLY A 82 -14.62 -20.35 0.31
#